data_AF-A0A527ZDS8-F1
#
_entry.id   AF-A0A527ZDS8-F1
#
_cell.length_a   1.000
_cell.length_b   1.000
_cell.length_c   1.000
_cell.angle_alpha   90.00
_cell.angle_beta   90.00
_cell.angle_gamma   90.00
#
_symmetry.space_group_name_H-M   'P 1'
#
loop_
_entity.id
_entity.type
_entity.pdbx_description
1 polymer ?
#
loop_
_entity_poly.entity_id
_entity_poly.type
_entity_poly.pdbx_seq_one_letter_code
_entity_poly.pdbx_strand_id
1 'polypeptide(L)'
;ATKKAGAEAISNGDNGPAKGRELEIADLLRYIKNAGITNTVWLTADVHYTAAHYYNPDKAQFQDFNPFWEFVSGPLHAGTYGPNDFDMTFGPELKF
;
A
#
# COMPACT_ATOMS: atom_id res chain seq x y z
N ALA A 1 16.65 2.42 23.72
CA ALA A 1 15.87 2.17 22.49
C ALA A 1 14.80 1.12 22.82
N THR A 2 13.53 1.45 22.62
CA THR A 2 12.42 0.51 22.80
C THR A 2 12.57 -0.63 21.79
N LYS A 3 12.60 -1.87 22.28
CA LYS A 3 12.75 -3.06 21.44
C LYS A 3 11.45 -3.22 20.63
N LYS A 4 11.44 -2.81 19.36
CA LYS A 4 10.33 -3.13 18.45
C LYS A 4 10.35 -4.65 18.22
N ALA A 5 9.23 -5.32 18.45
CA ALA A 5 9.01 -6.68 17.98
C ALA A 5 8.95 -6.66 16.43
N GLY A 6 9.05 -7.84 15.81
CA GLY A 6 8.78 -7.97 14.38
C GLY A 6 7.36 -7.51 14.06
N ALA A 7 7.17 -6.91 12.89
CA ALA A 7 5.85 -6.56 12.36
C ALA A 7 5.49 -7.54 11.24
N GLU A 8 4.26 -8.06 11.21
CA GLU A 8 3.78 -8.88 10.10
C GLU A 8 3.59 -8.04 8.82
N ALA A 9 3.19 -6.77 8.99
CA ALA A 9 2.90 -5.84 7.90
C ALA A 9 4.13 -5.49 7.04
N ILE A 10 3.92 -5.35 5.72
CA ILE A 10 4.97 -4.98 4.76
C ILE A 10 5.53 -3.58 5.02
N SER A 11 4.68 -2.64 5.45
CA SER A 11 5.03 -1.24 5.68
C SER A 11 5.92 -1.04 6.92
N ASN A 12 6.82 -0.07 6.84
CA ASN A 12 7.72 0.32 7.94
C ASN A 12 7.03 1.22 8.98
N GLY A 13 5.96 1.91 8.59
CA GLY A 13 5.18 2.80 9.44
C GLY A 13 5.94 4.07 9.82
N ASP A 14 6.86 4.52 8.98
CA ASP A 14 7.69 5.72 9.22
C ASP A 14 7.38 6.88 8.25
N ASN A 15 6.45 6.69 7.32
CA ASN A 15 6.09 7.67 6.27
C ASN A 15 7.28 8.13 5.43
N GLY A 16 8.37 7.37 5.42
CA GLY A 16 9.64 7.73 4.81
C GLY A 16 9.84 7.09 3.44
N PRO A 17 11.07 7.23 2.90
CA PRO A 17 11.48 6.51 1.71
C PRO A 17 11.35 4.99 1.91
N ALA A 18 11.07 4.26 0.83
CA ALA A 18 10.94 2.82 0.84
C ALA A 18 12.20 2.14 1.41
N LYS A 19 12.01 1.26 2.40
CA LYS A 19 13.08 0.48 3.05
C LYS A 19 12.61 -0.94 3.35
N GLY A 20 13.55 -1.84 3.64
CA GLY A 20 13.21 -3.20 4.05
C GLY A 20 12.32 -3.90 3.01
N ARG A 21 11.17 -4.44 3.44
CA ARG A 21 10.23 -5.16 2.55
C ARG A 21 9.51 -4.26 1.55
N GLU A 22 9.42 -2.95 1.79
CA GLU A 22 8.79 -2.03 0.82
C GLU A 22 9.58 -1.93 -0.48
N LEU A 23 10.88 -2.27 -0.48
CA LEU A 23 11.70 -2.25 -1.68
C LEU A 23 11.18 -3.23 -2.74
N GLU A 24 10.60 -4.36 -2.33
CA GLU A 24 9.99 -5.32 -3.26
C GLU A 24 8.79 -4.71 -3.99
N ILE A 25 7.96 -3.95 -3.27
CA ILE A 25 6.81 -3.22 -3.84
C ILE A 25 7.31 -2.08 -4.74
N ALA A 26 8.33 -1.33 -4.30
CA ALA A 26 8.91 -0.25 -5.08
C ALA A 26 9.48 -0.75 -6.42
N ASP A 27 10.19 -1.88 -6.42
CA ASP A 27 10.75 -2.47 -7.63
C ASP A 27 9.67 -3.06 -8.54
N LEU A 28 8.63 -3.70 -7.99
CA LEU A 28 7.48 -4.19 -8.77
C LEU A 28 6.74 -3.03 -9.46
N LEU A 29 6.45 -1.95 -8.73
CA LEU A 29 5.76 -0.78 -9.26
C LEU A 29 6.60 -0.07 -10.33
N ARG A 30 7.91 0.07 -10.11
CA ARG A 30 8.85 0.58 -11.12
C ARG A 30 8.86 -0.30 -12.37
N TYR A 31 8.88 -1.61 -12.19
CA TYR A 31 8.85 -2.55 -13.31
C TYR A 31 7.57 -2.40 -14.13
N ILE A 32 6.40 -2.39 -13.49
CA ILE A 32 5.10 -2.20 -14.15
C ILE A 32 5.10 -0.92 -15.01
N LYS A 33 5.60 0.19 -14.44
CA LYS A 33 5.75 1.46 -15.15
C LYS A 33 6.69 1.33 -16.36
N ASN A 34 7.90 0.82 -16.15
CA ASN A 34 8.94 0.74 -17.19
C ASN A 34 8.60 -0.25 -18.31
N ALA A 35 7.85 -1.31 -18.00
CA ALA A 35 7.34 -2.28 -18.97
C ALA A 35 6.11 -1.75 -19.75
N GLY A 36 5.58 -0.56 -19.41
CA GLY A 36 4.41 0.01 -20.08
C GLY A 36 3.11 -0.77 -19.81
N ILE A 37 3.03 -1.47 -18.67
CA ILE A 37 1.82 -2.21 -18.29
C ILE A 37 0.77 -1.20 -17.79
N THR A 38 -0.41 -1.22 -18.41
CA THR A 38 -1.49 -0.28 -18.15
C THR A 38 -2.73 -1.00 -17.62
N ASN A 39 -3.68 -0.23 -17.08
CA ASN A 39 -4.93 -0.75 -16.49
C ASN A 39 -4.70 -1.71 -15.30
N THR A 40 -3.64 -1.46 -14.52
CA THR A 40 -3.32 -2.21 -13.31
C THR A 40 -4.28 -1.85 -12.18
N VAL A 41 -4.83 -2.86 -11.52
CA VAL A 41 -5.60 -2.75 -10.27
C VAL A 41 -5.07 -3.73 -9.24
N TRP A 42 -5.12 -3.36 -7.97
CA TRP A 42 -4.68 -4.18 -6.84
C TRP A 42 -5.90 -4.68 -6.06
N LEU A 43 -5.86 -5.94 -5.64
CA LEU A 43 -6.93 -6.56 -4.86
C LEU A 43 -6.33 -7.10 -3.56
N THR A 44 -6.84 -6.64 -2.42
CA THR A 44 -6.36 -7.02 -1.09
C THR A 44 -7.52 -7.64 -0.29
N ALA A 45 -7.36 -8.90 0.14
CA ALA A 45 -8.49 -9.72 0.62
C ALA A 45 -8.47 -10.09 2.13
N ASP A 46 -7.37 -9.83 2.83
CA ASP A 46 -7.15 -10.32 4.20
C ASP A 46 -7.65 -9.35 5.28
N VAL A 47 -7.54 -8.04 5.05
CA VAL A 47 -7.84 -7.02 6.07
C VAL A 47 -9.35 -6.84 6.23
N HIS A 48 -9.83 -6.77 7.47
CA HIS A 48 -11.25 -6.85 7.79
C HIS A 48 -12.06 -5.56 7.55
N TYR A 49 -11.88 -4.90 6.42
CA TYR A 49 -12.72 -3.78 5.99
C TYR A 49 -12.83 -3.71 4.48
N THR A 50 -13.80 -2.94 4.00
CA THR A 50 -13.95 -2.66 2.58
C THR A 50 -13.55 -1.23 2.31
N ALA A 51 -12.68 -1.02 1.33
CA ALA A 51 -12.26 0.31 0.91
C ALA A 51 -11.78 0.32 -0.53
N ALA A 52 -11.77 1.52 -1.11
CA ALA A 52 -11.04 1.80 -2.33
C ALA A 52 -9.97 2.87 -2.04
N HIS A 53 -8.71 2.49 -2.25
CA HIS A 53 -7.56 3.38 -2.14
C HIS A 53 -7.06 3.79 -3.51
N TYR A 54 -6.66 5.05 -3.65
CA TYR A 54 -5.94 5.55 -4.81
C TYR A 54 -4.51 5.86 -4.43
N TYR A 55 -3.54 5.22 -5.08
CA TYR A 55 -2.12 5.45 -4.85
C TYR A 55 -1.62 6.51 -5.83
N ASN A 56 -1.14 7.63 -5.28
CA ASN A 56 -0.75 8.81 -6.06
C ASN A 56 0.75 9.13 -5.88
N PRO A 57 1.59 8.98 -6.92
CA PRO A 57 3.03 9.25 -6.81
C PRO A 57 3.34 10.70 -6.41
N ASP A 58 2.49 11.66 -6.75
CA ASP A 58 2.68 13.07 -6.38
C ASP A 58 2.52 13.31 -4.87
N LYS A 59 1.91 12.37 -4.15
CA LYS A 59 1.73 12.39 -2.69
C LYS A 59 2.59 11.35 -1.96
N ALA A 60 3.41 10.62 -2.69
CA ALA A 60 4.25 9.55 -2.19
C ALA A 60 5.68 10.03 -1.90
N GLN A 61 6.39 9.33 -1.00
CA GLN A 61 7.84 9.49 -0.87
C GLN A 61 8.60 8.79 -2.01
N PHE A 62 8.17 7.58 -2.36
CA PHE A 62 8.67 6.89 -3.55
C PHE A 62 7.81 7.28 -4.75
N GLN A 63 8.38 7.94 -5.76
CA GLN A 63 7.58 8.52 -6.87
C GLN A 63 7.72 7.78 -8.21
N ASP A 64 8.52 6.70 -8.25
CA ASP A 64 8.83 6.02 -9.51
C ASP A 64 7.81 4.91 -9.84
N PHE A 65 6.55 5.30 -9.97
CA PHE A 65 5.44 4.42 -10.36
C PHE A 65 4.30 5.20 -11.04
N ASN A 66 3.41 4.50 -11.74
CA ASN A 66 2.17 5.07 -12.27
C ASN A 66 1.05 4.96 -11.24
N PRO A 67 0.14 5.94 -11.12
CA PRO A 67 -0.96 5.85 -10.16
C PRO A 67 -1.88 4.65 -10.46
N PHE A 68 -2.44 4.05 -9.41
CA PHE A 68 -3.32 2.89 -9.53
C PHE A 68 -4.35 2.82 -8.39
N TRP A 69 -5.36 1.98 -8.60
CA TRP A 69 -6.39 1.69 -7.60
C TRP A 69 -6.12 0.37 -6.88
N GLU A 70 -6.33 0.38 -5.57
CA GLU A 70 -6.44 -0.82 -4.74
C GLU A 70 -7.88 -0.94 -4.22
N PHE A 71 -8.44 -2.14 -4.36
CA PHE A 71 -9.70 -2.51 -3.73
C PHE A 71 -9.44 -3.52 -2.62
N VAL A 72 -9.90 -3.14 -1.44
CA VAL A 72 -9.74 -3.89 -0.22
C VAL A 72 -11.08 -4.50 0.13
N SER A 73 -11.10 -5.80 0.42
CA SER A 73 -12.30 -6.49 0.91
C SER A 73 -11.91 -7.53 1.95
N GLY A 74 -12.50 -7.44 3.14
CA GLY A 74 -12.25 -8.42 4.19
C GLY A 74 -13.03 -9.73 4.04
N PRO A 75 -12.75 -10.72 4.91
CA PRO A 75 -13.45 -12.00 4.93
C PRO A 75 -14.93 -11.84 5.28
N LEU A 76 -15.79 -12.63 4.62
CA LEU A 76 -17.26 -12.56 4.75
C LEU A 76 -17.80 -12.72 6.19
N HIS A 77 -17.05 -13.38 7.07
CA HIS A 77 -17.48 -13.73 8.44
C HIS A 77 -16.51 -13.26 9.53
N ALA A 78 -15.60 -12.34 9.21
CA ALA A 78 -14.68 -11.75 10.19
C ALA A 78 -15.24 -10.44 10.75
N GLY A 79 -14.80 -10.05 11.96
CA GLY A 79 -15.19 -8.77 12.57
C GLY A 79 -14.65 -7.59 11.79
N THR A 80 -15.49 -6.60 11.48
CA THR A 80 -15.12 -5.42 10.69
C THR A 80 -14.44 -4.34 11.55
N TYR A 81 -13.33 -3.78 11.07
CA TYR A 81 -12.59 -2.70 11.74
C TYR A 81 -12.48 -1.46 10.84
N GLY A 82 -12.18 -0.29 11.43
CA GLY A 82 -11.92 0.92 10.65
C GLY A 82 -10.55 0.88 9.96
N PRO A 83 -10.31 1.74 8.94
CA PRO A 83 -9.00 1.88 8.34
C PRO A 83 -7.99 2.37 9.40
N ASN A 84 -6.82 1.74 9.43
CA ASN A 84 -5.69 2.20 10.24
C ASN A 84 -5.05 3.43 9.61
N ASP A 85 -4.19 4.11 10.37
CA ASP A 85 -3.33 5.15 9.83
C ASP A 85 -2.51 4.62 8.64
N PHE A 86 -2.38 5.44 7.59
CA PHE A 86 -1.64 5.08 6.39
C PHE A 86 -0.14 5.34 6.54
N ASP A 87 0.63 4.49 5.87
CA ASP A 87 2.03 4.76 5.55
C ASP A 87 2.12 5.52 4.20
N MET A 88 2.73 6.69 4.24
CA MET A 88 2.83 7.59 3.10
C MET A 88 3.98 7.27 2.13
N THR A 89 4.72 6.17 2.32
CA THR A 89 5.79 5.76 1.38
C THR A 89 5.30 5.72 -0.08
N PHE A 90 4.09 5.19 -0.32
CA PHE A 90 3.49 5.07 -1.66
C PHE A 90 2.28 6.00 -1.89
N GLY A 91 2.03 6.95 -0.99
CA GLY A 91 0.99 7.96 -1.15
C GLY A 91 -0.44 7.43 -1.32
N PRO A 92 -0.93 6.51 -0.45
CA PRO A 92 -2.31 6.05 -0.50
C PRO A 92 -3.29 7.17 -0.12
N GLU A 93 -4.45 7.18 -0.78
CA GLU A 93 -5.58 8.04 -0.46
C GLU A 93 -6.84 7.18 -0.29
N LEU A 94 -7.46 7.21 0.89
CA LEU A 94 -8.81 6.63 1.06
C LEU A 94 -9.83 7.47 0.30
N LYS A 95 -10.54 6.82 -0.64
CA LYS A 95 -11.57 7.47 -1.46
C LYS A 95 -12.98 7.02 -1.10
N PHE A 96 -13.16 5.74 -0.79
CA PHE A 96 -14.45 5.12 -0.47
C PHE A 96 -14.28 4.05 0.59
#